data_AF-A0A6J6KDS1-F1
#
_entry.id   AF-A0A6J6KDS1-F1
#
_cell.length_a   1.000
_cell.length_b   1.000
_cell.length_c   1.000
_cell.angle_alpha   90.00
_cell.angle_beta   90.00
_cell.angle_gamma   90.00
#
_symmetry.space_group_name_H-M   'P 1'
#
loop_
_entity.id
_entity.type
_entity.pdbx_description
1 polymer ?
#
loop_
_entity_poly.entity_id
_entity_poly.type
_entity_poly.pdbx_seq_one_letter_code
_entity_poly.pdbx_strand_id
1 'polypeptide(L)'
;MGASATTKFTAAARVLAQRAAELDLVVPGFRSPPRIVGVNRSIRRGRDGQGGVVAVRIADRPFTAAVGDMIEGVLHINRLEPAEADRVRTQLWRTMLQFTVETTPARRQTSESSSSDQDQDSGVSFGRVA
;
A
#
# COMPACT_ATOMS: atom_id res chain seq x y z
N MET A 1 -11.94 0.26 -12.08
CA MET A 1 -11.76 1.66 -11.62
C MET A 1 -10.92 1.61 -10.35
N GLY A 2 -9.76 2.25 -10.30
CA GLY A 2 -8.93 2.25 -9.09
C GLY A 2 -9.67 2.89 -7.91
N ALA A 3 -9.46 2.40 -6.69
CA ALA A 3 -10.11 2.95 -5.51
C ALA A 3 -9.79 4.46 -5.34
N SER A 4 -10.80 5.25 -4.97
CA SER A 4 -10.63 6.68 -4.64
C SER A 4 -9.59 6.86 -3.53
N ALA A 5 -8.89 8.00 -3.51
CA ALA A 5 -7.88 8.32 -2.50
C ALA A 5 -8.44 8.17 -1.06
N THR A 6 -9.69 8.57 -0.84
CA THR A 6 -10.38 8.41 0.45
C THR A 6 -10.59 6.94 0.82
N THR A 7 -10.97 6.09 -0.14
CA THR A 7 -11.14 4.64 0.10
C THR A 7 -9.81 3.98 0.43
N LYS A 8 -8.75 4.32 -0.32
CA LYS A 8 -7.38 3.85 -0.04
C LYS A 8 -6.92 4.28 1.35
N PHE A 9 -7.15 5.53 1.73
CA PHE A 9 -6.85 6.06 3.05
C PHE A 9 -7.57 5.28 4.16
N THR A 10 -8.89 5.10 4.05
CA THR A 10 -9.67 4.36 5.05
C THR A 10 -9.19 2.92 5.21
N ALA A 11 -8.86 2.25 4.11
CA ALA A 11 -8.33 0.89 4.14
C ALA A 11 -6.95 0.83 4.81
N ALA A 12 -6.01 1.69 4.40
CA ALA A 12 -4.69 1.79 5.01
C ALA A 12 -4.75 2.13 6.51
N ALA A 13 -5.65 3.03 6.91
CA ALA A 13 -5.84 3.41 8.31
C ALA A 13 -6.29 2.22 9.16
N ARG A 14 -7.18 1.37 8.65
CA ARG A 14 -7.62 0.15 9.34
C ARG A 14 -6.48 -0.86 9.47
N VAL A 15 -5.76 -1.11 8.39
CA VAL A 15 -4.63 -2.04 8.36
C VAL A 15 -3.54 -1.60 9.35
N LEU A 16 -3.16 -0.32 9.33
CA LEU A 16 -2.16 0.21 10.27
C LEU A 16 -2.66 0.21 11.71
N ALA A 17 -3.93 0.52 11.96
CA ALA A 17 -4.49 0.47 13.30
C ALA A 17 -4.46 -0.95 13.88
N GLN A 18 -4.88 -1.93 13.07
CA GLN A 18 -4.85 -3.34 13.45
C GLN A 18 -3.41 -3.78 13.73
N ARG A 19 -2.47 -3.48 12.84
CA ARG A 19 -1.08 -3.88 13.02
C ARG A 19 -0.41 -3.19 14.22
N ALA A 20 -0.73 -1.93 14.50
CA ALA A 20 -0.23 -1.25 15.68
C ALA A 20 -0.76 -1.90 16.97
N ALA A 21 -2.04 -2.28 17.01
CA ALA A 21 -2.62 -3.00 18.16
C ALA A 21 -1.96 -4.37 18.38
N GLU A 22 -1.67 -5.13 17.32
CA GLU A 22 -0.95 -6.41 17.39
C GLU A 22 0.49 -6.28 17.91
N LEU A 23 1.07 -5.08 17.84
CA LEU A 23 2.40 -4.76 18.37
C LEU A 23 2.33 -4.13 19.77
N ASP A 24 1.17 -4.20 20.44
CA ASP A 24 0.92 -3.58 21.74
C ASP A 24 1.19 -2.06 21.78
N LEU A 25 1.04 -1.40 20.63
CA LEU A 25 1.22 0.05 20.50
C LEU A 25 -0.10 0.78 20.71
N VAL A 26 0.01 2.00 21.23
CA VAL A 26 -1.08 2.97 21.25
C VAL A 26 -1.49 3.31 19.81
N VAL A 27 -2.75 3.00 19.48
CA VAL A 27 -3.31 3.22 18.15
C VAL A 27 -3.76 4.67 17.97
N PRO A 28 -3.25 5.40 16.96
CA PRO A 28 -3.72 6.75 16.68
C PRO A 28 -5.04 6.77 15.92
N GLY A 29 -5.81 7.84 16.13
CA GLY A 29 -6.88 8.22 15.22
C GLY A 29 -6.31 8.81 13.93
N PHE A 30 -6.42 8.08 12.82
CA PHE A 30 -6.04 8.62 11.51
C PHE A 30 -7.12 9.55 10.95
N ARG A 31 -6.71 10.70 10.37
CA ARG A 31 -7.61 11.70 9.76
C ARG A 31 -7.04 12.25 8.46
N SER A 32 -7.90 12.84 7.64
CA SER A 32 -7.54 13.59 6.43
C SER A 32 -8.64 14.62 6.12
N PRO A 33 -8.32 15.86 5.70
CA PRO A 33 -6.98 16.46 5.63
C PRO A 33 -6.50 16.97 7.01
N PRO A 34 -5.23 17.41 7.14
CA PRO A 34 -4.77 18.17 8.30
C PRO A 34 -5.56 19.49 8.42
N ARG A 35 -5.82 19.93 9.66
CA ARG A 35 -6.49 21.22 9.92
C ARG A 35 -5.55 22.43 9.88
N ILE A 36 -4.25 22.18 9.73
CA ILE A 36 -3.22 23.22 9.58
C ILE A 36 -3.02 23.44 8.07
N VAL A 37 -3.13 24.69 7.63
CA VAL A 37 -2.96 25.06 6.23
C VAL A 37 -1.51 24.85 5.81
N GLY A 38 -1.29 24.37 4.57
CA GLY A 38 0.04 24.22 3.98
C GLY A 38 0.86 23.02 4.43
N VAL A 39 0.41 22.23 5.43
CA VAL A 39 1.15 21.05 5.87
C VAL A 39 0.67 19.76 5.21
N ASN A 40 1.59 18.80 5.12
CA ASN A 40 1.31 17.43 4.65
C ASN A 40 0.87 16.49 5.77
N ARG A 41 1.30 16.76 7.01
CA ARG A 41 0.91 16.01 8.20
C ARG A 41 0.79 16.91 9.42
N SER A 42 -0.09 16.53 10.35
CA SER A 42 -0.13 17.08 11.69
C SER A 42 -0.35 15.97 12.70
N ILE A 43 0.40 15.98 13.80
CA ILE A 43 0.31 14.99 14.87
C ILE A 43 -0.08 15.70 16.15
N ARG A 44 -1.12 15.20 16.83
CA ARG A 44 -1.56 15.69 18.14
C ARG A 44 -1.58 14.52 19.11
N ARG A 45 -0.77 14.58 20.16
CA ARG A 45 -0.79 13.58 21.23
C ARG A 45 -2.02 13.79 22.13
N GLY A 46 -2.60 12.70 22.61
CA GLY A 46 -3.61 12.73 23.67
C GLY A 46 -2.99 13.15 25.01
N ARG A 47 -3.84 13.51 25.98
CA ARG A 47 -3.36 13.68 27.36
C ARG A 47 -2.95 12.32 27.92
N ASP A 48 -1.94 12.33 28.78
CA ASP A 48 -1.52 11.16 29.58
C ASP A 48 -1.19 9.90 28.77
N GLY A 49 -0.73 10.06 27.53
CA GLY A 49 -0.31 8.96 26.67
C GLY A 49 -1.45 8.13 26.06
N GLN A 50 -2.72 8.48 26.31
CA GLN A 50 -3.89 7.71 25.87
C GLN A 50 -4.31 8.03 24.42
N GLY A 51 -3.38 7.86 23.47
CA GLY A 51 -3.68 8.01 22.06
C GLY A 51 -3.14 9.27 21.42
N GLY A 52 -3.72 9.60 20.28
CA GLY A 52 -3.38 10.78 19.50
C GLY A 52 -4.08 10.79 18.16
N VAL A 53 -3.95 11.90 17.45
CA VAL A 53 -4.47 12.06 16.10
C VAL A 53 -3.32 12.28 15.15
N VAL A 54 -3.29 11.50 14.07
CA VAL A 54 -2.38 11.68 12.95
C VAL A 54 -3.25 12.08 11.75
N ALA A 55 -3.18 13.34 11.35
CA ALA A 55 -3.87 13.81 10.16
C ALA A 55 -2.88 13.95 9.01
N VAL A 56 -3.21 13.42 7.83
CA VAL A 56 -2.35 13.42 6.64
C VAL A 56 -3.10 13.97 5.44
N ARG A 57 -2.38 14.64 4.55
CA ARG A 57 -2.88 15.04 3.23
C ARG A 57 -2.90 13.81 2.32
N ILE A 58 -3.93 13.65 1.51
CA ILE A 58 -4.02 12.55 0.52
C ILE A 58 -4.27 13.04 -0.92
N ALA A 59 -4.53 14.33 -1.08
CA ALA A 59 -4.66 14.99 -2.38
C ALA A 59 -3.31 15.56 -2.82
N ASP A 60 -3.09 15.59 -4.13
CA ASP A 60 -1.92 16.20 -4.80
C ASP A 60 -0.56 15.63 -4.34
N ARG A 61 -0.56 14.37 -3.91
CA ARG A 61 0.65 13.66 -3.48
C ARG A 61 0.55 12.15 -3.67
N PRO A 62 1.68 11.45 -3.86
CA PRO A 62 1.70 10.00 -3.90
C PRO A 62 1.10 9.40 -2.62
N PHE A 63 0.25 8.39 -2.77
CA PHE A 63 -0.38 7.72 -1.63
C PHE A 63 0.65 7.14 -0.65
N THR A 64 1.77 6.62 -1.17
CA THR A 64 2.90 6.11 -0.37
C THR A 64 3.47 7.17 0.57
N ALA A 65 3.47 8.45 0.18
CA ALA A 65 3.94 9.52 1.06
C ALA A 65 2.96 9.71 2.24
N ALA A 66 1.65 9.57 2.02
CA ALA A 66 0.66 9.63 3.09
C ALA A 66 0.81 8.43 4.05
N VAL A 67 1.08 7.24 3.51
CA VAL A 67 1.39 6.04 4.32
C VAL A 67 2.62 6.27 5.19
N GLY A 68 3.70 6.84 4.63
CA GLY A 68 4.89 7.19 5.40
C GLY A 68 4.59 8.13 6.56
N ASP A 69 3.79 9.18 6.32
CA ASP A 69 3.37 10.09 7.41
C ASP A 69 2.50 9.41 8.46
N MET A 70 1.66 8.44 8.07
CA MET A 70 0.86 7.65 9.01
C MET A 70 1.76 6.78 9.90
N ILE A 71 2.75 6.12 9.32
CA ILE A 71 3.73 5.29 10.04
C ILE A 71 4.54 6.13 11.01
N GLU A 72 5.14 7.24 10.55
CA GLU A 72 5.89 8.13 11.45
C GLU A 72 5.00 8.72 12.55
N GLY A 73 3.71 8.92 12.29
CA GLY A 73 2.73 9.31 13.30
C GLY A 73 2.55 8.27 14.41
N VAL A 74 2.50 6.97 14.08
CA VAL A 74 2.45 5.88 15.06
C VAL A 74 3.70 5.90 15.94
N LEU A 75 4.88 5.98 15.33
CA LEU A 75 6.16 6.00 16.05
C LEU A 75 6.24 7.21 16.99
N HIS A 76 5.85 8.39 16.49
CA HIS A 76 5.88 9.63 17.27
C HIS A 76 4.91 9.61 18.45
N ILE A 77 3.74 8.99 18.33
CA ILE A 77 2.77 8.89 19.44
C ILE A 77 3.28 7.93 20.52
N ASN A 78 3.91 6.83 20.11
CA ASN A 78 4.38 5.79 21.01
C ASN A 78 5.74 6.08 21.67
N ARG A 79 6.48 7.10 21.21
CA ARG A 79 7.76 7.54 21.81
C ARG A 79 8.78 6.41 21.92
N LEU A 80 8.84 5.57 20.90
CA LEU A 80 9.73 4.42 20.85
C LEU A 80 11.19 4.86 20.83
N GLU A 81 12.05 4.10 21.52
CA GLU A 81 13.49 4.28 21.43
C GLU A 81 13.99 4.01 20.00
N PRO A 82 15.10 4.62 19.54
CA PRO A 82 15.49 4.60 18.12
C PRO A 82 15.56 3.19 17.49
N ALA A 83 16.11 2.21 18.21
CA ALA A 83 16.23 0.84 17.72
C ALA A 83 14.86 0.13 17.63
N GLU A 84 13.95 0.42 18.55
CA GLU A 84 12.59 -0.11 18.52
C GLU A 84 11.75 0.57 17.44
N ALA A 85 11.86 1.88 17.32
CA ALA A 85 11.21 2.67 16.27
C ALA A 85 11.56 2.13 14.87
N ASP A 86 12.83 1.75 14.64
CA ASP A 86 13.27 1.19 13.35
C ASP A 86 12.67 -0.20 13.06
N ARG A 87 12.63 -1.07 14.08
CA ARG A 87 11.97 -2.38 13.97
C ARG A 87 10.48 -2.23 13.66
N VAL A 88 9.77 -1.38 14.41
CA VAL A 88 8.34 -1.13 14.22
C VAL A 88 8.08 -0.50 12.84
N ARG A 89 8.87 0.49 12.43
CA ARG A 89 8.81 1.10 11.10
C ARG A 89 8.89 0.06 10.00
N THR A 90 9.86 -0.84 10.09
CA THR A 90 10.06 -1.93 9.13
C THR A 90 8.84 -2.86 9.07
N GLN A 91 8.27 -3.22 10.22
CA GLN A 91 7.10 -4.08 10.28
C GLN A 91 5.86 -3.41 9.67
N LEU A 92 5.58 -2.15 9.99
CA LEU A 92 4.44 -1.41 9.45
C LEU A 92 4.56 -1.23 7.94
N TRP A 93 5.76 -0.94 7.42
CA TRP A 93 6.00 -0.89 5.98
C TRP A 93 5.77 -2.24 5.30
N ARG A 94 6.26 -3.34 5.88
CA ARG A 94 6.03 -4.69 5.34
C ARG A 94 4.54 -4.99 5.20
N THR A 95 3.74 -4.69 6.23
CA THR A 95 2.28 -4.82 6.18
C THR A 95 1.66 -3.96 5.07
N MET A 96 2.10 -2.71 4.92
CA MET A 96 1.55 -1.81 3.91
C MET A 96 1.94 -2.17 2.48
N LEU A 97 3.12 -2.75 2.27
CA LEU A 97 3.54 -3.26 0.97
C LEU A 97 2.66 -4.45 0.55
N GLN A 98 2.35 -5.37 1.46
CA GLN A 98 1.42 -6.49 1.21
C GLN A 98 0.03 -5.98 0.83
N PHE A 99 -0.52 -5.03 1.58
CA PHE A 99 -1.79 -4.38 1.28
C PHE A 99 -1.82 -3.70 -0.11
N THR A 100 -0.72 -3.04 -0.51
CA THR A 100 -0.65 -2.33 -1.79
C THR A 100 -0.60 -3.31 -2.98
N VAL A 101 0.00 -4.48 -2.79
CA VAL A 101 0.02 -5.57 -3.78
C VAL A 101 -1.40 -6.15 -3.98
N GLU A 102 -2.13 -6.40 -2.89
CA GLU A 102 -3.50 -6.96 -2.94
C GLU A 102 -4.53 -6.01 -3.57
N THR A 103 -4.31 -4.70 -3.48
CA THR A 103 -5.23 -3.68 -4.02
C THR A 103 -4.90 -3.23 -5.44
N THR A 104 -3.79 -3.70 -6.01
CA THR A 104 -3.47 -3.51 -7.42
C THR A 104 -4.27 -4.52 -8.24
N PRO A 105 -5.20 -4.09 -9.12
CA PRO A 105 -5.92 -5.04 -9.95
C PRO A 105 -4.90 -5.81 -10.78
N ALA A 106 -4.93 -7.14 -10.69
CA ALA A 106 -4.10 -8.02 -11.50
C ALA A 106 -4.20 -7.56 -12.95
N ARG A 107 -3.08 -7.07 -13.49
CA ARG A 107 -2.96 -6.68 -14.89
C ARG A 107 -3.51 -7.86 -15.69
N ARG A 108 -4.61 -7.68 -16.43
CA ARG A 108 -5.13 -8.74 -17.31
C ARG A 108 -3.97 -9.16 -18.19
N GLN A 109 -3.41 -10.31 -17.89
CA GLN A 109 -2.57 -11.04 -18.82
C GLN A 109 -3.58 -11.55 -19.84
N THR A 110 -3.86 -10.72 -20.85
CA THR A 110 -4.30 -11.24 -22.13
C THR A 110 -3.13 -12.05 -22.63
N SER A 111 -3.17 -13.34 -22.28
CA SER A 111 -2.47 -14.39 -22.97
C SER A 111 -2.79 -14.20 -24.44
N GLU A 112 -1.87 -13.62 -25.20
CA GLU A 112 -1.75 -13.93 -26.61
C GLU A 112 -1.45 -15.43 -26.66
N SER A 113 -2.52 -16.21 -26.68
CA SER A 113 -2.49 -17.57 -27.18
C SER A 113 -1.97 -17.46 -28.60
N SER A 114 -0.66 -17.65 -28.75
CA SER A 114 -0.04 -18.02 -30.01
C SER A 114 -0.74 -19.30 -30.43
N SER A 115 -1.78 -19.16 -31.25
CA SER A 115 -2.40 -20.23 -32.00
C SER A 115 -1.41 -20.62 -33.09
N SER A 116 -0.39 -21.36 -32.68
CA SER A 116 0.47 -22.14 -33.56
C SER A 116 -0.03 -23.57 -33.51
N ASP A 117 -0.99 -23.89 -34.38
CA ASP A 117 -1.26 -25.24 -34.87
C ASP A 117 -1.98 -25.05 -36.21
N GLN A 118 -1.27 -25.29 -37.31
CA GLN A 118 -1.40 -26.49 -38.15
C GLN A 118 -2.46 -26.30 -39.24
N ASP A 119 -1.99 -25.89 -40.41
CA ASP A 119 -2.46 -26.45 -41.67
C ASP A 119 -1.26 -27.16 -42.33
N GLN A 120 -1.13 -28.45 -42.01
CA GLN A 120 -0.38 -29.44 -42.78
C GLN A 120 -1.37 -30.14 -43.70
N ASP A 121 -1.47 -29.70 -44.96
CA ASP A 121 -1.90 -30.47 -46.13
C ASP A 121 -1.66 -29.54 -47.36
N SER A 122 -1.14 -29.90 -48.53
CA SER A 122 -0.86 -31.17 -49.20
C SER A 122 -0.01 -30.85 -50.46
N GLY A 123 0.79 -31.81 -50.95
CA GLY A 123 1.40 -31.82 -52.31
C GLY A 123 2.85 -31.30 -52.37
N VAL A 124 3.84 -31.94 -53.01
CA VAL A 124 3.82 -32.79 -54.20
C VAL A 124 5.01 -33.75 -54.15
N SER A 125 4.74 -35.02 -54.48
CA SER A 125 5.72 -36.07 -54.74
C SER A 125 6.55 -35.75 -55.98
N PHE A 126 7.87 -35.69 -55.87
CA PHE A 126 8.79 -35.78 -57.01
C PHE A 126 9.50 -37.13 -56.99
N GLY A 127 9.03 -38.01 -57.88
CA GLY A 127 9.67 -39.27 -58.21
C GLY A 127 10.86 -39.06 -59.14
N ARG A 128 12.01 -39.54 -58.66
CA ARG A 128 13.18 -40.14 -59.34
C ARG A 128 13.44 -39.84 -60.82
N VAL A 129 14.65 -39.32 -61.04
CA VAL A 129 15.44 -39.33 -62.26
C VAL A 129 15.97 -40.75 -62.56
N ALA A 130 15.77 -41.23 -63.78
CA ALA A 130 16.65 -42.12 -64.53
C ALA A 130 16.39 -41.89 -66.03
#